data_AF-A0A973R4F5-F1
#
_entry.id   AF-A0A973R4F5-F1
#
_cell.length_a   1.000
_cell.length_b   1.000
_cell.length_c   1.000
_cell.angle_alpha   90.00
_cell.angle_beta   90.00
_cell.angle_gamma   90.00
#
_symmetry.space_group_name_H-M   'P 1'
#
loop_
_entity.id
_entity.type
_entity.pdbx_description
1 polymer ?
#
loop_
_entity_poly.entity_id
_entity_poly.type
_entity_poly.pdbx_seq_one_letter_code
_entity_poly.pdbx_strand_id
1 'polypeptide(L)'
;MKDTHCGHPTTITELRGTAEQGRLVLADVLDRLDGAFPAAAGRHRLGPGSHLVPLGGGSALLVALAPTSPARDRGNGHLVLSATLMDRAGLGDADVARALGCLEAVPFTGWECDAFAEQLPLLAGLPKQVPDKPLNECGLLLVGNLLPDLVVQAHTLTALGTRPEAMTVLDKGYPYKLRQRVAAHMAGLGITVLPASDVETALRLHAARVMEPSVVVDDGGRVAPVLTGLVPELMPAYRGLVEQSMAGVEELEALGADLPLPVFSVAQSKVKRGIEAHWIAESVVRSIRELLPGEGFDGAPALVIGFGTVGEQVAAVLRAQRMRVAVFDSEWPRLLAAHEAGYLTSPEVPALLDGHRPLLIVSSTGRTGLGGEDLDFLAGDCFVASVSGRATEIDRPGLALRAERVEDLGRVGMRYVLPRGPVTVLADGLPVNLPRDDAGAATPARQSDLTMAAVVWGACTLARRGHGFAAGADVMATDAAIAGSGLVERYYRLYGPGIGAGVRRSRSRSGVGGGAAAGGGAGAAAARRTRGR
;
A
#
# COMPACT_ATOMS: atom_id res chain seq x y z
N MET A 1 25.50 22.60 1.38
CA MET A 1 26.78 22.59 2.13
C MET A 1 27.37 21.21 1.98
N LYS A 2 28.58 21.08 1.39
CA LYS A 2 29.31 19.82 1.30
C LYS A 2 29.89 19.54 2.69
N ASP A 3 29.28 18.62 3.43
CA ASP A 3 29.91 18.10 4.64
C ASP A 3 30.92 17.03 4.24
N THR A 4 32.18 17.44 4.17
CA THR A 4 33.34 16.57 4.25
C THR A 4 33.39 15.96 5.64
N HIS A 5 32.75 14.82 5.84
CA HIS A 5 33.07 13.91 6.94
C HIS A 5 33.89 12.75 6.39
N CYS A 6 35.16 12.68 6.79
CA CYS A 6 36.03 11.51 6.71
C CYS A 6 35.49 10.39 7.61
N GLY A 7 34.29 9.89 7.32
CA GLY A 7 33.68 8.75 7.98
C GLY A 7 33.87 7.49 7.14
N HIS A 8 34.16 6.37 7.80
CA HIS A 8 34.06 5.06 7.18
C HIS A 8 32.62 4.86 6.66
N PRO A 9 32.42 4.43 5.39
CA PRO A 9 31.09 4.11 4.87
C PRO A 9 30.35 3.17 5.83
N THR A 10 29.15 3.58 6.24
CA THR A 10 28.37 2.86 7.26
C THR A 10 26.92 2.74 6.82
N THR A 11 26.36 1.53 6.99
CA THR A 11 24.93 1.26 6.85
C THR A 11 24.38 0.82 8.19
N ILE A 12 23.18 1.31 8.52
CA ILE A 12 22.46 0.98 9.76
C ILE A 12 21.07 0.45 9.41
N THR A 13 20.71 -0.67 10.02
CA THR A 13 19.36 -1.23 9.97
C THR A 13 18.82 -1.38 11.37
N GLU A 14 17.69 -0.70 11.63
CA GLU A 14 16.93 -0.87 12.85
C GLU A 14 16.08 -2.14 12.79
N LEU A 15 16.14 -2.93 13.85
CA LEU A 15 15.36 -4.13 14.05
C LEU A 15 14.55 -3.98 15.33
N ARG A 16 13.45 -4.71 15.42
CA ARG A 16 12.71 -4.87 16.67
C ARG A 16 12.55 -6.35 16.96
N GLY A 17 12.74 -6.75 18.22
CA GLY A 17 12.57 -8.15 18.62
C GLY A 17 13.39 -8.53 19.83
N THR A 18 13.47 -9.84 20.07
CA THR A 18 14.32 -10.38 21.14
C THR A 18 15.79 -10.37 20.74
N ALA A 19 16.69 -10.42 21.73
CA ALA A 19 18.13 -10.58 21.46
C ALA A 19 18.44 -11.86 20.67
N GLU A 20 17.63 -12.91 20.81
CA GLU A 20 17.77 -14.16 20.05
C GLU A 20 17.40 -13.96 18.58
N GLN A 21 16.25 -13.34 18.29
CA GLN A 21 15.85 -12.99 16.92
C GLN A 21 16.89 -12.10 16.25
N GLY A 22 17.43 -11.11 16.97
CA GLY A 22 18.51 -10.28 16.45
C GLY A 22 19.77 -11.08 16.10
N ARG A 23 20.16 -12.08 16.91
CA ARG A 23 21.30 -12.95 16.61
C ARG A 23 21.07 -13.82 15.37
N LEU A 24 19.85 -14.27 15.12
CA LEU A 24 19.51 -15.01 13.89
C LEU A 24 19.67 -14.11 12.66
N VAL A 25 19.19 -12.86 12.73
CA VAL A 25 19.41 -11.87 11.66
C VAL A 25 20.89 -11.60 11.44
N LEU A 26 21.67 -11.42 12.52
CA LEU A 26 23.12 -11.25 12.43
C LEU A 26 23.80 -12.45 11.77
N ALA A 27 23.43 -13.68 12.12
CA ALA A 27 24.00 -14.88 11.53
C ALA A 27 23.73 -14.95 10.02
N ASP A 28 22.49 -14.70 9.60
CA ASP A 28 22.12 -14.64 8.17
C ASP A 28 22.91 -13.58 7.39
N VAL A 29 23.12 -12.40 7.98
CA VAL A 29 23.93 -11.34 7.36
C VAL A 29 25.38 -11.77 7.19
N LEU A 30 25.96 -12.42 8.21
CA LEU A 30 27.33 -12.92 8.13
C LEU A 30 27.46 -14.01 7.07
N ASP A 31 26.51 -14.94 6.98
CA ASP A 31 26.55 -16.02 6.00
C ASP A 31 26.38 -15.48 4.57
N ARG A 32 25.58 -14.42 4.36
CA ARG A 32 25.49 -13.72 3.07
C ARG A 32 26.76 -12.97 2.70
N LEU A 33 27.43 -12.35 3.67
CA LEU A 33 28.73 -11.72 3.45
C LEU A 33 29.80 -12.76 3.08
N ASP A 34 29.83 -13.90 3.78
CA ASP A 34 30.72 -15.02 3.48
C ASP A 34 30.49 -15.55 2.04
N GLY A 35 29.22 -15.65 1.60
CA GLY A 35 28.87 -16.03 0.24
C GLY A 35 29.19 -14.96 -0.83
N ALA A 36 29.10 -13.68 -0.49
CA ALA A 36 29.42 -12.59 -1.42
C ALA A 36 30.94 -12.39 -1.59
N PHE A 37 31.73 -12.70 -0.56
CA PHE A 37 33.19 -12.51 -0.52
C PHE A 37 33.94 -13.81 -0.14
N PRO A 38 33.79 -14.90 -0.92
CA PRO A 38 34.34 -16.21 -0.56
C PRO A 38 35.87 -16.24 -0.55
N ALA A 39 36.51 -15.37 -1.34
CA ALA A 39 37.98 -15.26 -1.43
C ALA A 39 38.64 -14.63 -0.19
N ALA A 40 37.84 -14.04 0.71
CA ALA A 40 38.31 -13.32 1.88
C ALA A 40 38.03 -14.06 3.20
N ALA A 41 37.91 -15.39 3.14
CA ALA A 41 37.44 -16.24 4.23
C ALA A 41 38.13 -15.97 5.60
N GLY A 42 37.30 -15.86 6.65
CA GLY A 42 37.76 -15.78 8.05
C GLY A 42 37.10 -14.65 8.84
N ARG A 43 35.85 -14.83 9.30
CA ARG A 43 35.19 -13.86 10.19
C ARG A 43 35.79 -13.91 11.59
N HIS A 44 36.21 -12.77 12.12
CA HIS A 44 36.78 -12.64 13.46
C HIS A 44 35.74 -12.09 14.42
N ARG A 45 35.39 -12.85 15.46
CA ARG A 45 34.50 -12.38 16.51
C ARG A 45 35.25 -11.42 17.43
N LEU A 46 34.77 -10.19 17.54
CA LEU A 46 35.33 -9.16 18.41
C LEU A 46 34.63 -9.09 19.78
N GLY A 47 33.36 -9.52 19.84
CA GLY A 47 32.59 -9.50 21.06
C GLY A 47 31.20 -10.14 20.92
N PRO A 48 30.32 -9.97 21.93
CA PRO A 48 28.93 -10.37 21.82
C PRO A 48 28.22 -9.51 20.76
N GLY A 49 27.87 -10.11 19.62
CA GLY A 49 27.15 -9.42 18.54
C GLY A 49 28.03 -8.66 17.54
N SER A 50 29.37 -8.68 17.68
CA SER A 50 30.28 -7.94 16.79
C SER A 50 31.30 -8.84 16.11
N HIS A 51 31.44 -8.68 14.80
CA HIS A 51 32.32 -9.45 13.93
C HIS A 51 33.06 -8.53 12.96
N LEU A 52 34.31 -8.87 12.67
CA LEU A 52 35.07 -8.30 11.56
C LEU A 52 35.07 -9.33 10.42
N VAL A 53 34.56 -8.94 9.26
CA VAL A 53 34.45 -9.80 8.08
C VAL A 53 35.41 -9.28 7.02
N PRO A 54 36.47 -10.02 6.65
CA PRO A 54 37.37 -9.58 5.60
C PRO A 54 36.65 -9.55 4.24
N LEU A 55 36.92 -8.55 3.42
CA LEU A 55 36.33 -8.40 2.08
C LEU A 55 37.35 -8.64 0.95
N GLY A 56 38.64 -8.77 1.30
CA GLY A 56 39.76 -8.91 0.37
C GLY A 56 40.55 -7.61 0.21
N GLY A 57 41.78 -7.70 -0.32
CA GLY A 57 42.63 -6.52 -0.58
C GLY A 57 43.09 -5.75 0.67
N GLY A 58 42.96 -6.31 1.87
CA GLY A 58 43.23 -5.63 3.15
C GLY A 58 42.02 -4.90 3.74
N SER A 59 40.90 -4.82 3.00
CA SER A 59 39.64 -4.23 3.46
C SER A 59 38.82 -5.21 4.31
N ALA A 60 38.10 -4.69 5.30
CA ALA A 60 37.22 -5.48 6.16
C ALA A 60 35.93 -4.73 6.52
N LEU A 61 34.90 -5.45 6.94
CA LEU A 61 33.63 -4.91 7.37
C LEU A 61 33.41 -5.22 8.86
N LEU A 62 33.26 -4.18 9.68
CA LEU A 62 32.83 -4.34 11.06
C LEU A 62 31.30 -4.44 11.08
N VAL A 63 30.77 -5.62 11.39
CA VAL A 63 29.33 -5.85 11.57
C VAL A 63 29.03 -5.98 13.05
N ALA A 64 28.10 -5.18 13.57
CA ALA A 64 27.72 -5.18 14.97
C ALA A 64 26.21 -5.15 15.17
N LEU A 65 25.72 -5.93 16.12
CA LEU A 65 24.34 -5.91 16.61
C LEU A 65 24.34 -5.45 18.08
N ALA A 66 23.66 -4.33 18.36
CA ALA A 66 23.58 -3.76 19.69
C ALA A 66 22.13 -3.35 20.03
N PRO A 67 21.71 -3.42 21.31
CA PRO A 67 20.46 -2.80 21.75
C PRO A 67 20.58 -1.27 21.78
N THR A 68 19.51 -0.53 21.48
CA THR A 68 19.50 0.94 21.56
C THR A 68 19.44 1.49 22.98
N SER A 69 19.13 0.66 23.98
CA SER A 69 19.05 1.05 25.39
C SER A 69 19.70 -0.01 26.30
N PRO A 70 20.42 0.38 27.37
CA PRO A 70 21.04 -0.57 28.29
C PRO A 70 20.00 -1.46 28.97
N ALA A 71 20.24 -2.77 28.93
CA ALA A 71 19.37 -3.85 29.37
C ALA A 71 18.90 -3.70 30.83
N ARG A 72 17.82 -2.96 31.06
CA ARG A 72 17.07 -2.99 32.32
C ARG A 72 15.80 -3.83 32.27
N ASP A 73 15.33 -4.20 31.08
CA ASP A 73 14.27 -5.20 30.93
C ASP A 73 14.79 -6.42 30.16
N ARG A 74 14.61 -7.59 30.75
CA ARG A 74 14.66 -8.88 30.04
C ARG A 74 13.39 -8.98 29.17
N GLY A 75 13.28 -8.11 28.17
CA GLY A 75 12.13 -7.95 27.30
C GLY A 75 12.49 -7.47 25.90
N ASN A 76 11.50 -7.53 25.00
CA ASN A 76 11.57 -7.12 23.60
C ASN A 76 12.14 -5.71 23.45
N GLY A 77 13.07 -5.49 22.52
CA GLY A 77 13.80 -4.21 22.39
C GLY A 77 14.07 -3.79 20.96
N HIS A 78 14.44 -2.51 20.81
CA HIS A 78 15.00 -1.96 19.58
C HIS A 78 16.47 -2.38 19.49
N LEU A 79 16.84 -2.98 18.38
CA LEU A 79 18.19 -3.40 18.07
C LEU A 79 18.69 -2.61 16.86
N VAL A 80 19.98 -2.34 16.85
CA VAL A 80 20.68 -1.69 15.76
C VAL A 80 21.68 -2.69 15.20
N LEU A 81 21.50 -3.03 13.94
CA LEU A 81 22.50 -3.74 13.15
C LEU A 81 23.26 -2.71 12.33
N SER A 82 24.57 -2.64 12.48
CA SER A 82 25.43 -1.71 11.73
C SER A 82 26.54 -2.45 11.00
N ALA A 83 26.89 -1.99 9.81
CA ALA A 83 28.09 -2.40 9.10
C ALA A 83 28.91 -1.19 8.73
N THR A 84 30.18 -1.19 9.12
CA THR A 84 31.12 -0.10 8.88
C THR A 84 32.33 -0.63 8.12
N LEU A 85 32.63 -0.06 6.95
CA LEU A 85 33.76 -0.46 6.13
C LEU A 85 35.08 0.03 6.75
N MET A 86 35.87 -0.91 7.24
CA MET A 86 37.20 -0.70 7.80
C MET A 86 38.24 -0.85 6.69
N ASP A 87 38.90 0.27 6.37
CA ASP A 87 39.86 0.40 5.26
C ASP A 87 39.23 0.12 3.88
N ARG A 88 39.31 1.09 2.97
CA ARG A 88 38.76 0.98 1.61
C ARG A 88 39.85 0.62 0.59
N ALA A 89 41.11 0.50 1.02
CA ALA A 89 42.22 0.23 0.12
C ALA A 89 41.97 -1.04 -0.71
N GLY A 90 41.77 -0.86 -2.01
CA GLY A 90 41.62 -1.96 -2.97
C GLY A 90 40.18 -2.44 -3.25
N LEU A 91 39.15 -1.89 -2.60
CA LEU A 91 37.75 -2.27 -2.89
C LEU A 91 37.07 -1.29 -3.87
N GLY A 92 36.47 -1.82 -4.93
CA GLY A 92 35.69 -1.02 -5.87
C GLY A 92 34.32 -0.60 -5.31
N ASP A 93 33.72 0.45 -5.86
CA ASP A 93 32.43 1.00 -5.39
C ASP A 93 31.30 -0.04 -5.43
N ALA A 94 31.32 -0.92 -6.43
CA ALA A 94 30.37 -2.03 -6.55
C ALA A 94 30.50 -3.04 -5.41
N ASP A 95 31.72 -3.33 -4.96
CA ASP A 95 31.96 -4.23 -3.84
C ASP A 95 31.56 -3.60 -2.50
N VAL A 96 31.79 -2.29 -2.35
CA VAL A 96 31.33 -1.54 -1.17
C VAL A 96 29.79 -1.57 -1.10
N ALA A 97 29.12 -1.26 -2.21
CA ALA A 97 27.66 -1.32 -2.29
C ALA A 97 27.13 -2.73 -2.03
N ARG A 98 27.79 -3.76 -2.57
CA ARG A 98 27.45 -5.17 -2.35
C ARG A 98 27.58 -5.56 -0.88
N ALA A 99 28.67 -5.19 -0.21
CA ALA A 99 28.91 -5.49 1.20
C ALA A 99 27.90 -4.78 2.12
N LEU A 100 27.68 -3.48 1.92
CA LEU A 100 26.72 -2.72 2.71
C LEU A 100 25.27 -3.15 2.44
N GLY A 101 24.94 -3.51 1.20
CA GLY A 101 23.61 -3.99 0.80
C GLY A 101 23.16 -5.27 1.51
N CYS A 102 24.08 -6.09 2.02
CA CYS A 102 23.75 -7.27 2.85
C CYS A 102 22.95 -6.89 4.11
N LEU A 103 23.11 -5.67 4.63
CA LEU A 103 22.38 -5.19 5.80
C LEU A 103 21.03 -4.55 5.47
N GLU A 104 20.88 -4.00 4.26
CA GLU A 104 19.63 -3.39 3.81
C GLU A 104 18.59 -4.45 3.45
N ALA A 105 19.03 -5.62 3.03
CA ALA A 105 18.21 -6.75 2.65
C ALA A 105 18.03 -7.77 3.78
N VAL A 106 17.79 -7.33 5.03
CA VAL A 106 17.51 -8.26 6.15
C VAL A 106 16.00 -8.53 6.30
N PRO A 107 15.57 -9.80 6.41
CA PRO A 107 14.18 -10.13 6.69
C PRO A 107 13.68 -9.48 8.00
N PHE A 108 12.37 -9.31 8.10
CA PHE A 108 11.73 -8.92 9.36
C PHE A 108 11.82 -10.04 10.40
N THR A 109 12.02 -9.67 11.65
CA THR A 109 11.93 -10.62 12.77
C THR A 109 10.48 -11.08 12.95
N GLY A 110 10.27 -12.18 13.68
CA GLY A 110 8.92 -12.61 14.05
C GLY A 110 8.16 -11.54 14.83
N TRP A 111 8.85 -10.77 15.69
CA TRP A 111 8.23 -9.69 16.44
C TRP A 111 7.75 -8.55 15.54
N GLU A 112 8.54 -8.17 14.53
CA GLU A 112 8.13 -7.16 13.55
C GLU A 112 6.91 -7.66 12.75
N CYS A 113 6.91 -8.93 12.35
CA CYS A 113 5.77 -9.53 11.64
C CYS A 113 4.50 -9.54 12.50
N ASP A 114 4.60 -9.89 13.78
CA ASP A 114 3.49 -9.84 14.73
C ASP A 114 2.97 -8.42 14.89
N ALA A 115 3.86 -7.44 15.06
CA ALA A 115 3.50 -6.02 15.16
C ALA A 115 2.81 -5.51 13.89
N PHE A 116 3.21 -5.97 12.70
CA PHE A 116 2.53 -5.66 11.45
C PHE A 116 1.13 -6.28 11.40
N ALA A 117 1.00 -7.55 11.78
CA ALA A 117 -0.27 -8.27 11.82
C ALA A 117 -1.26 -7.65 12.82
N GLU A 118 -0.79 -7.14 13.95
CA GLU A 118 -1.61 -6.41 14.93
C GLU A 118 -2.25 -5.15 14.33
N GLN A 119 -1.61 -4.51 13.35
CA GLN A 119 -2.17 -3.36 12.65
C GLN A 119 -3.21 -3.72 11.61
N LEU A 120 -3.16 -4.94 11.07
CA LEU A 120 -4.10 -5.44 10.06
C LEU A 120 -4.87 -6.66 10.59
N PRO A 121 -5.65 -6.53 11.68
CA PRO A 121 -6.31 -7.66 12.33
C PRO A 121 -7.40 -8.34 11.48
N LEU A 122 -8.03 -7.66 10.53
CA LEU A 122 -9.00 -8.28 9.63
C LEU A 122 -8.30 -9.17 8.62
N LEU A 123 -7.21 -8.69 8.03
CA LEU A 123 -6.37 -9.45 7.11
C LEU A 123 -5.72 -10.63 7.83
N ALA A 124 -4.96 -10.38 8.89
CA ALA A 124 -4.25 -11.43 9.64
C ALA A 124 -5.21 -12.44 10.30
N GLY A 125 -6.44 -12.00 10.63
CA GLY A 125 -7.48 -12.86 11.20
C GLY A 125 -8.25 -13.69 10.18
N LEU A 126 -8.12 -13.40 8.88
CA LEU A 126 -8.90 -14.03 7.81
C LEU A 126 -8.79 -15.56 7.76
N PRO A 127 -7.62 -16.20 7.99
CA PRO A 127 -7.52 -17.67 7.95
C PRO A 127 -8.44 -18.38 8.94
N LYS A 128 -8.77 -17.74 10.08
CA LYS A 128 -9.71 -18.29 11.07
C LYS A 128 -11.15 -18.34 10.58
N GLN A 129 -11.45 -17.66 9.48
CA GLN A 129 -12.79 -17.51 8.92
C GLN A 129 -12.96 -18.30 7.61
N VAL A 130 -11.86 -18.83 7.08
CA VAL A 130 -11.81 -19.56 5.81
C VAL A 130 -11.17 -20.94 6.07
N PRO A 131 -11.87 -21.82 6.81
CA PRO A 131 -11.30 -23.11 7.23
C PRO A 131 -11.09 -24.07 6.07
N ASP A 132 -11.78 -23.85 4.94
CA ASP A 132 -11.67 -24.63 3.70
C ASP A 132 -10.35 -24.40 2.97
N LYS A 133 -9.58 -23.36 3.33
CA LYS A 133 -8.26 -23.05 2.74
C LYS A 133 -8.27 -23.15 1.20
N PRO A 134 -9.08 -22.32 0.52
CA PRO A 134 -9.34 -22.43 -0.91
C PRO A 134 -8.10 -22.15 -1.78
N LEU A 135 -7.04 -21.62 -1.19
CA LEU A 135 -5.78 -21.38 -1.89
C LEU A 135 -4.84 -22.59 -1.88
N ASN A 136 -5.24 -23.71 -1.24
CA ASN A 136 -4.59 -24.99 -1.44
C ASN A 136 -4.59 -25.33 -2.93
N GLU A 137 -3.44 -25.72 -3.47
CA GLU A 137 -3.27 -26.01 -4.90
C GLU A 137 -3.65 -24.83 -5.83
N CYS A 138 -3.33 -23.60 -5.39
CA CYS A 138 -3.46 -22.39 -6.20
C CYS A 138 -2.16 -21.59 -6.16
N GLY A 139 -1.66 -21.24 -7.35
CA GLY A 139 -0.58 -20.27 -7.49
C GLY A 139 -1.07 -18.85 -7.30
N LEU A 140 -0.17 -17.94 -6.91
CA LEU A 140 -0.50 -16.52 -6.79
C LEU A 140 0.55 -15.66 -7.47
N LEU A 141 0.07 -14.70 -8.26
CA LEU A 141 0.90 -13.65 -8.82
C LEU A 141 0.38 -12.31 -8.30
N LEU A 142 1.18 -11.65 -7.48
CA LEU A 142 0.83 -10.42 -6.78
C LEU A 142 1.59 -9.26 -7.42
N VAL A 143 0.93 -8.22 -7.90
CA VAL A 143 1.56 -6.94 -8.25
C VAL A 143 1.31 -5.99 -7.11
N GLY A 144 2.37 -5.44 -6.51
CA GLY A 144 2.19 -4.67 -5.28
C GLY A 144 3.34 -3.76 -4.92
N ASN A 145 3.05 -2.88 -3.96
CA ASN A 145 4.04 -2.03 -3.31
C ASN A 145 4.79 -2.87 -2.28
N LEU A 146 6.13 -2.86 -2.31
CA LEU A 146 6.95 -3.56 -1.30
C LEU A 146 6.96 -2.78 0.02
N LEU A 147 5.84 -2.84 0.72
CA LEU A 147 5.57 -2.24 2.03
C LEU A 147 5.31 -3.34 3.09
N PRO A 148 5.35 -3.03 4.39
CA PRO A 148 5.11 -4.02 5.44
C PRO A 148 3.73 -4.70 5.43
N ASP A 149 2.71 -4.10 4.81
CA ASP A 149 1.40 -4.72 4.64
C ASP A 149 1.43 -5.95 3.74
N LEU A 150 2.30 -5.96 2.72
CA LEU A 150 2.55 -7.12 1.86
C LEU A 150 3.13 -8.30 2.65
N VAL A 151 3.89 -8.04 3.72
CA VAL A 151 4.36 -9.09 4.65
C VAL A 151 3.17 -9.79 5.30
N VAL A 152 2.23 -9.01 5.85
CA VAL A 152 1.01 -9.57 6.46
C VAL A 152 0.17 -10.30 5.42
N GLN A 153 0.07 -9.76 4.21
CA GLN A 153 -0.65 -10.40 3.10
C GLN A 153 -0.04 -11.75 2.75
N ALA A 154 1.28 -11.84 2.57
CA ALA A 154 1.98 -13.08 2.26
C ALA A 154 1.76 -14.16 3.33
N HIS A 155 1.95 -13.83 4.61
CA HIS A 155 1.68 -14.75 5.72
C HIS A 155 0.23 -15.21 5.75
N THR A 156 -0.71 -14.30 5.46
CA THR A 156 -2.14 -14.60 5.41
C THR A 156 -2.46 -15.58 4.27
N LEU A 157 -1.91 -15.35 3.07
CA LEU A 157 -2.09 -16.23 1.91
C LEU A 157 -1.50 -17.63 2.16
N THR A 158 -0.33 -17.71 2.81
CA THR A 158 0.24 -18.99 3.23
C THR A 158 -0.64 -19.71 4.24
N ALA A 159 -1.17 -19.01 5.25
CA ALA A 159 -2.09 -19.60 6.22
C ALA A 159 -3.42 -20.08 5.59
N LEU A 160 -3.81 -19.49 4.45
CA LEU A 160 -4.97 -19.86 3.64
C LEU A 160 -4.70 -20.98 2.63
N GLY A 161 -3.47 -21.49 2.54
CA GLY A 161 -3.13 -22.70 1.81
C GLY A 161 -2.09 -22.57 0.71
N THR A 162 -1.73 -21.35 0.29
CA THR A 162 -0.74 -21.18 -0.79
C THR A 162 0.66 -21.53 -0.31
N ARG A 163 1.36 -22.40 -1.07
CA ARG A 163 2.77 -22.67 -0.85
C ARG A 163 3.59 -21.43 -1.24
N PRO A 164 4.56 -20.97 -0.42
CA PRO A 164 5.38 -19.80 -0.78
C PRO A 164 6.07 -19.93 -2.14
N GLU A 165 6.50 -21.13 -2.51
CA GLU A 165 7.13 -21.44 -3.80
C GLU A 165 6.13 -21.49 -4.97
N ALA A 166 4.84 -21.26 -4.72
CA ALA A 166 3.82 -21.03 -5.73
C ALA A 166 3.42 -19.55 -5.83
N MET A 167 4.09 -18.66 -5.07
CA MET A 167 3.87 -17.22 -5.13
C MET A 167 4.95 -16.52 -5.96
N THR A 168 4.54 -15.51 -6.73
CA THR A 168 5.39 -14.49 -7.35
C THR A 168 4.89 -13.11 -6.93
N VAL A 169 5.80 -12.22 -6.53
CA VAL A 169 5.52 -10.80 -6.32
C VAL A 169 6.21 -9.98 -7.41
N LEU A 170 5.44 -9.12 -8.09
CA LEU A 170 5.95 -8.12 -9.02
C LEU A 170 6.10 -6.78 -8.31
N ASP A 171 7.35 -6.37 -8.15
CA ASP A 171 7.73 -5.15 -7.48
C ASP A 171 7.67 -3.95 -8.42
N LYS A 172 6.85 -2.96 -8.07
CA LYS A 172 6.63 -1.72 -8.84
C LYS A 172 7.86 -0.80 -8.87
N GLY A 173 8.89 -1.06 -8.06
CA GLY A 173 10.16 -0.35 -8.09
C GLY A 173 10.17 1.02 -7.42
N TYR A 174 9.13 1.36 -6.64
CA TYR A 174 9.14 2.61 -5.87
C TYR A 174 10.23 2.59 -4.79
N PRO A 175 10.86 3.75 -4.52
CA PRO A 175 11.96 3.85 -3.56
C PRO A 175 11.45 3.88 -2.11
N TYR A 176 10.73 2.85 -1.66
CA TYR A 176 10.32 2.73 -0.26
C TYR A 176 11.52 2.41 0.62
N LYS A 177 11.63 3.06 1.79
CA LYS A 177 12.70 2.80 2.77
C LYS A 177 12.88 1.31 3.09
N LEU A 178 11.78 0.58 3.31
CA LEU A 178 11.82 -0.83 3.70
C LEU A 178 11.74 -1.80 2.52
N ARG A 179 11.80 -1.32 1.27
CA ARG A 179 11.65 -2.14 0.06
C ARG A 179 12.55 -3.36 0.06
N GLN A 180 13.84 -3.17 0.37
CA GLN A 180 14.83 -4.25 0.38
C GLN A 180 14.56 -5.27 1.49
N ARG A 181 14.10 -4.82 2.66
CA ARG A 181 13.72 -5.72 3.76
C ARG A 181 12.46 -6.52 3.44
N VAL A 182 11.47 -5.91 2.79
CA VAL A 182 10.26 -6.61 2.31
C VAL A 182 10.64 -7.65 1.27
N ALA A 183 11.44 -7.29 0.25
CA ALA A 183 11.94 -8.22 -0.75
C ALA A 183 12.71 -9.40 -0.13
N ALA A 184 13.62 -9.11 0.81
CA ALA A 184 14.37 -10.12 1.53
C ALA A 184 13.47 -11.03 2.38
N HIS A 185 12.45 -10.48 3.02
CA HIS A 185 11.49 -11.26 3.78
C HIS A 185 10.66 -12.18 2.87
N MET A 186 10.19 -11.70 1.72
CA MET A 186 9.53 -12.54 0.71
C MET A 186 10.44 -13.69 0.26
N ALA A 187 11.69 -13.38 -0.11
CA ALA A 187 12.66 -14.38 -0.52
C ALA A 187 12.96 -15.40 0.58
N GLY A 188 13.07 -14.95 1.83
CA GLY A 188 13.26 -15.81 3.01
C GLY A 188 12.08 -16.75 3.27
N LEU A 189 10.87 -16.41 2.82
CA LEU A 189 9.71 -17.29 2.82
C LEU A 189 9.71 -18.29 1.64
N GLY A 190 10.57 -18.11 0.64
CA GLY A 190 10.55 -18.89 -0.61
C GLY A 190 9.71 -18.26 -1.74
N ILE A 191 9.27 -17.01 -1.56
CA ILE A 191 8.47 -16.27 -2.55
C ILE A 191 9.41 -15.63 -3.56
N THR A 192 9.11 -15.80 -4.85
CA THR A 192 9.90 -15.16 -5.92
C THR A 192 9.50 -13.69 -6.08
N VAL A 193 10.47 -12.77 -6.06
CA VAL A 193 10.25 -11.33 -6.30
C VAL A 193 10.89 -10.95 -7.63
N LEU A 194 10.11 -10.37 -8.55
CA LEU A 194 10.54 -9.95 -9.88
C LEU A 194 10.14 -8.48 -10.12
N PRO A 195 10.83 -7.74 -11.00
CA PRO A 195 10.44 -6.37 -11.30
C PRO A 195 9.17 -6.31 -12.16
N ALA A 196 8.25 -5.41 -11.83
CA ALA A 196 7.04 -5.16 -12.62
C ALA A 196 7.30 -4.37 -13.92
N SER A 197 8.57 -4.02 -14.21
CA SER A 197 8.99 -3.42 -15.48
C SER A 197 9.05 -4.43 -16.63
N ASP A 198 9.11 -5.73 -16.31
CA ASP A 198 9.13 -6.83 -17.29
C ASP A 198 8.11 -7.91 -16.90
N VAL A 199 6.84 -7.56 -17.08
CA VAL A 199 5.70 -8.43 -16.73
C VAL A 199 5.67 -9.68 -17.61
N GLU A 200 6.06 -9.59 -18.89
CA GLU A 200 6.08 -10.74 -19.79
C GLU A 200 7.00 -11.84 -19.26
N THR A 201 8.26 -11.50 -18.98
CA THR A 201 9.21 -12.47 -18.43
C THR A 201 8.71 -13.01 -17.09
N ALA A 202 8.11 -12.16 -16.25
CA ALA A 202 7.61 -12.59 -14.97
C ALA A 202 6.44 -13.58 -15.05
N LEU A 203 5.52 -13.39 -16.00
CA LEU A 203 4.42 -14.34 -16.26
C LEU A 203 4.97 -15.68 -16.75
N ARG A 204 5.93 -15.67 -17.68
CA ARG A 204 6.58 -16.90 -18.19
C ARG A 204 7.30 -17.66 -17.08
N LEU A 205 8.08 -16.96 -16.25
CA LEU A 205 8.79 -17.58 -15.11
C LEU A 205 7.83 -18.12 -14.05
N HIS A 206 6.72 -17.42 -13.79
CA HIS A 206 5.69 -17.91 -12.88
C HIS A 206 5.06 -19.20 -13.42
N ALA A 207 4.58 -19.19 -14.67
CA ALA A 207 3.94 -20.36 -15.30
C ALA A 207 4.89 -21.56 -15.46
N ALA A 208 6.19 -21.34 -15.66
CA ALA A 208 7.17 -22.42 -15.74
C ALA A 208 7.43 -23.12 -14.40
N ARG A 209 7.25 -22.41 -13.28
CA ARG A 209 7.49 -22.92 -11.92
C ARG A 209 6.23 -23.45 -11.25
N VAL A 210 5.07 -22.87 -11.56
CA VAL A 210 3.81 -23.10 -10.87
C VAL A 210 2.88 -23.90 -11.79
N MET A 211 2.64 -25.16 -11.42
CA MET A 211 1.80 -26.08 -12.19
C MET A 211 0.32 -25.93 -11.87
N GLU A 212 0.02 -25.40 -10.69
CA GLU A 212 -1.33 -25.11 -10.25
C GLU A 212 -1.92 -23.90 -10.99
N PRO A 213 -3.24 -23.89 -11.27
CA PRO A 213 -3.87 -22.70 -11.79
C PRO A 213 -3.77 -21.53 -10.79
N SER A 214 -3.43 -20.36 -11.29
CA SER A 214 -3.08 -19.20 -10.49
C SER A 214 -4.17 -18.14 -10.46
N VAL A 215 -4.22 -17.37 -9.37
CA VAL A 215 -4.98 -16.12 -9.31
C VAL A 215 -4.02 -14.95 -9.32
N VAL A 216 -4.35 -13.93 -10.11
CA VAL A 216 -3.62 -12.66 -10.13
C VAL A 216 -4.24 -11.72 -9.10
N VAL A 217 -3.41 -11.03 -8.32
CA VAL A 217 -3.81 -9.88 -7.52
C VAL A 217 -3.03 -8.70 -8.09
N ASP A 218 -3.71 -7.75 -8.74
CA ASP A 218 -3.07 -6.65 -9.47
C ASP A 218 -3.37 -5.30 -8.79
N ASP A 219 -2.33 -4.47 -8.68
CA ASP A 219 -2.35 -3.07 -8.22
C ASP A 219 -1.72 -2.19 -9.30
N GLY A 220 -2.53 -1.90 -10.32
CA GLY A 220 -2.19 -0.99 -11.41
C GLY A 220 -2.55 -1.47 -12.81
N GLY A 221 -3.13 -2.68 -12.94
CA GLY A 221 -3.58 -3.27 -14.21
C GLY A 221 -2.43 -3.65 -15.15
N ARG A 222 -1.31 -4.12 -14.60
CA ARG A 222 -0.11 -4.41 -15.39
C ARG A 222 -0.15 -5.78 -16.06
N VAL A 223 -0.89 -6.72 -15.50
CA VAL A 223 -0.87 -8.12 -15.94
C VAL A 223 -1.83 -8.37 -17.09
N ALA A 224 -3.07 -7.89 -16.99
CA ALA A 224 -4.10 -8.21 -17.97
C ALA A 224 -3.71 -7.83 -19.42
N PRO A 225 -3.17 -6.62 -19.71
CA PRO A 225 -2.79 -6.25 -21.08
C PRO A 225 -1.69 -7.15 -21.66
N VAL A 226 -0.73 -7.57 -20.84
CA VAL A 226 0.36 -8.46 -21.26
C VAL A 226 -0.16 -9.88 -21.46
N LEU A 227 -0.99 -10.36 -20.54
CA LEU A 227 -1.56 -11.71 -20.59
C LEU A 227 -2.51 -11.90 -21.78
N THR A 228 -3.32 -10.90 -22.14
CA THR A 228 -4.23 -10.98 -23.30
C THR A 228 -3.52 -10.68 -24.62
N GLY A 229 -2.54 -9.77 -24.63
CA GLY A 229 -1.90 -9.30 -25.85
C GLY A 229 -0.61 -10.03 -26.24
N LEU A 230 0.32 -10.19 -25.29
CA LEU A 230 1.68 -10.67 -25.57
C LEU A 230 1.86 -12.16 -25.29
N VAL A 231 1.20 -12.68 -24.25
CA VAL A 231 1.31 -14.10 -23.83
C VAL A 231 -0.05 -14.81 -23.67
N PRO A 232 -0.96 -14.71 -24.65
CA PRO A 232 -2.30 -15.32 -24.57
C PRO A 232 -2.26 -16.85 -24.40
N GLU A 233 -1.18 -17.51 -24.79
CA GLU A 233 -0.97 -18.94 -24.56
C GLU A 233 -0.91 -19.33 -23.08
N LEU A 234 -0.56 -18.38 -22.19
CA LEU A 234 -0.51 -18.60 -20.74
C LEU A 234 -1.88 -18.43 -20.07
N MET A 235 -2.88 -17.88 -20.77
CA MET A 235 -4.22 -17.63 -20.23
C MET A 235 -4.84 -18.83 -19.48
N PRO A 236 -4.75 -20.08 -19.97
CA PRO A 236 -5.32 -21.24 -19.27
C PRO A 236 -4.71 -21.53 -17.89
N ALA A 237 -3.52 -20.99 -17.60
CA ALA A 237 -2.88 -21.11 -16.30
C ALA A 237 -3.51 -20.18 -15.24
N TYR A 238 -4.35 -19.23 -15.62
CA TYR A 238 -4.93 -18.24 -14.70
C TYR A 238 -6.45 -18.43 -14.54
N ARG A 239 -6.92 -18.47 -13.29
CA ARG A 239 -8.35 -18.60 -12.94
C ARG A 239 -9.09 -17.27 -12.96
N GLY A 240 -8.39 -16.16 -12.74
CA GLY A 240 -9.01 -14.85 -12.60
C GLY A 240 -8.06 -13.82 -12.01
N LEU A 241 -8.55 -12.58 -11.94
CA LEU A 241 -7.79 -11.43 -11.47
C LEU A 241 -8.57 -10.67 -10.39
N VAL A 242 -7.88 -10.26 -9.33
CA VAL A 242 -8.38 -9.33 -8.32
C VAL A 242 -7.74 -7.98 -8.59
N GLU A 243 -8.52 -6.97 -8.99
CA GLU A 243 -8.00 -5.62 -9.25
C GLU A 243 -8.25 -4.72 -8.04
N GLN A 244 -7.18 -4.14 -7.51
CA GLN A 244 -7.20 -3.31 -6.30
C GLN A 244 -7.25 -1.80 -6.58
N SER A 245 -6.89 -1.35 -7.79
CA SER A 245 -6.68 0.07 -8.12
C SER A 245 -7.59 0.57 -9.25
N MET A 246 -7.98 1.84 -9.20
CA MET A 246 -8.74 2.47 -10.30
C MET A 246 -7.90 2.58 -11.58
N ALA A 247 -6.59 2.77 -11.44
CA ALA A 247 -5.67 2.76 -12.58
C ALA A 247 -5.74 1.42 -13.33
N GLY A 248 -5.81 0.30 -12.61
CA GLY A 248 -5.94 -1.00 -13.25
C GLY A 248 -7.33 -1.24 -13.83
N VAL A 249 -8.39 -0.72 -13.21
CA VAL A 249 -9.73 -0.71 -13.82
C VAL A 249 -9.72 -0.01 -15.17
N GLU A 250 -9.06 1.15 -15.30
CA GLU A 250 -8.94 1.86 -16.58
C GLU A 250 -8.23 1.02 -17.65
N GLU A 251 -7.16 0.29 -17.28
CA GLU A 251 -6.49 -0.64 -18.22
C GLU A 251 -7.43 -1.77 -18.64
N LEU A 252 -8.20 -2.33 -17.72
CA LEU A 252 -9.15 -3.40 -18.02
C LEU A 252 -10.30 -2.90 -18.92
N GLU A 253 -10.79 -1.68 -18.69
CA GLU A 253 -11.81 -1.05 -19.55
C GLU A 253 -11.27 -0.78 -20.96
N ALA A 254 -9.99 -0.42 -21.09
CA ALA A 254 -9.33 -0.23 -22.39
C ALA A 254 -9.20 -1.52 -23.21
N LEU A 255 -9.18 -2.69 -22.55
CA LEU A 255 -9.25 -4.00 -23.23
C LEU A 255 -10.66 -4.35 -23.72
N GLY A 256 -11.69 -3.61 -23.29
CA GLY A 256 -13.07 -3.81 -23.72
C GLY A 256 -13.68 -5.14 -23.27
N ALA A 257 -14.64 -5.64 -24.06
CA ALA A 257 -15.36 -6.89 -23.76
C ALA A 257 -14.50 -8.17 -23.92
N ASP A 258 -13.25 -8.03 -24.38
CA ASP A 258 -12.38 -9.16 -24.73
C ASP A 258 -11.65 -9.78 -23.54
N LEU A 259 -11.90 -9.31 -22.31
CA LEU A 259 -11.25 -9.86 -21.13
C LEU A 259 -11.78 -11.27 -20.82
N PRO A 260 -11.00 -12.34 -21.03
CA PRO A 260 -11.51 -13.71 -21.00
C PRO A 260 -11.49 -14.33 -19.59
N LEU A 261 -11.08 -13.55 -18.59
CA LEU A 261 -10.94 -13.97 -17.20
C LEU A 261 -11.95 -13.23 -16.31
N PRO A 262 -12.45 -13.88 -15.24
CA PRO A 262 -13.26 -13.20 -14.24
C PRO A 262 -12.42 -12.18 -13.47
N VAL A 263 -12.97 -10.98 -13.28
CA VAL A 263 -12.35 -9.92 -12.49
C VAL A 263 -13.16 -9.65 -11.23
N PHE A 264 -12.49 -9.79 -10.09
CA PHE A 264 -12.97 -9.36 -8.79
C PHE A 264 -12.48 -7.93 -8.52
N SER A 265 -13.32 -6.94 -8.79
CA SER A 265 -12.92 -5.51 -8.72
C SER A 265 -13.07 -4.94 -7.31
N VAL A 266 -12.02 -5.08 -6.48
CA VAL A 266 -11.97 -4.40 -5.17
C VAL A 266 -11.87 -2.89 -5.35
N ALA A 267 -11.20 -2.45 -6.42
CA ALA A 267 -11.08 -1.05 -6.81
C ALA A 267 -12.43 -0.29 -6.81
N GLN A 268 -13.46 -0.89 -7.40
CA GLN A 268 -14.79 -0.29 -7.54
C GLN A 268 -15.76 -0.66 -6.40
N SER A 269 -15.36 -1.57 -5.50
CA SER A 269 -16.20 -2.03 -4.39
C SER A 269 -16.63 -0.89 -3.46
N LYS A 270 -17.80 -1.04 -2.82
CA LYS A 270 -18.32 -0.08 -1.84
C LYS A 270 -17.39 0.08 -0.64
N VAL A 271 -16.73 -1.00 -0.24
CA VAL A 271 -15.79 -1.02 0.88
C VAL A 271 -14.60 -0.11 0.62
N LYS A 272 -13.95 -0.24 -0.55
CA LYS A 272 -12.78 0.57 -0.87
C LYS A 272 -13.15 2.06 -1.00
N ARG A 273 -14.22 2.36 -1.75
CA ARG A 273 -14.66 3.73 -1.98
C ARG A 273 -15.13 4.44 -0.71
N GLY A 274 -15.83 3.73 0.17
CA GLY A 274 -16.43 4.33 1.37
C GLY A 274 -15.46 4.62 2.51
N ILE A 275 -14.28 3.97 2.53
CA ILE A 275 -13.34 4.06 3.65
C ILE A 275 -12.00 4.64 3.19
N GLU A 276 -11.34 4.01 2.23
CA GLU A 276 -9.93 4.28 1.94
C GLU A 276 -9.70 5.67 1.30
N ALA A 277 -10.64 6.16 0.51
CA ALA A 277 -10.48 7.40 -0.25
C ALA A 277 -10.23 8.63 0.65
N HIS A 278 -10.97 8.74 1.76
CA HIS A 278 -10.79 9.82 2.72
C HIS A 278 -9.41 9.76 3.39
N TRP A 279 -8.96 8.57 3.74
CA TRP A 279 -7.64 8.37 4.35
C TRP A 279 -6.50 8.66 3.38
N ILE A 280 -6.64 8.30 2.11
CA ILE A 280 -5.67 8.68 1.07
C ILE A 280 -5.58 10.21 1.02
N ALA A 281 -6.71 10.91 0.98
CA ALA A 281 -6.73 12.38 0.96
C ALA A 281 -6.05 13.00 2.20
N GLU A 282 -6.38 12.54 3.41
CA GLU A 282 -5.71 12.98 4.65
C GLU A 282 -4.20 12.72 4.59
N SER A 283 -3.79 11.54 4.11
CA SER A 283 -2.37 11.21 3.99
C SER A 283 -1.65 12.08 2.95
N VAL A 284 -2.28 12.37 1.81
CA VAL A 284 -1.74 13.29 0.78
C VAL A 284 -1.49 14.66 1.40
N VAL A 285 -2.50 15.24 2.04
CA VAL A 285 -2.42 16.59 2.59
C VAL A 285 -1.43 16.66 3.77
N ARG A 286 -1.40 15.64 4.63
CA ARG A 286 -0.40 15.50 5.70
C ARG A 286 1.02 15.44 5.13
N SER A 287 1.26 14.58 4.14
CA SER A 287 2.59 14.43 3.53
C SER A 287 3.06 15.70 2.84
N ILE A 288 2.17 16.44 2.16
CA ILE A 288 2.48 17.77 1.60
C ILE A 288 2.98 18.72 2.71
N ARG A 289 2.30 18.77 3.86
CA ARG A 289 2.70 19.62 5.00
C ARG A 289 4.02 19.18 5.64
N GLU A 290 4.28 17.89 5.72
CA GLU A 290 5.57 17.34 6.24
C GLU A 290 6.76 17.66 5.32
N LEU A 291 6.51 17.74 4.01
CA LEU A 291 7.50 18.19 3.03
C LEU A 291 7.70 19.72 3.06
N LEU A 292 6.65 20.47 3.41
CA LEU A 292 6.60 21.93 3.38
C LEU A 292 6.29 22.55 4.75
N PRO A 293 7.09 22.28 5.81
CA PRO A 293 6.77 22.70 7.18
C PRO A 293 6.80 24.22 7.40
N GLY A 294 7.43 24.98 6.49
CA GLY A 294 7.53 26.44 6.56
C GLY A 294 6.41 27.19 5.83
N GLU A 295 5.54 26.48 5.11
CA GLU A 295 4.52 27.09 4.24
C GLU A 295 3.21 27.36 4.98
N GLY A 296 2.64 28.54 4.73
CA GLY A 296 1.34 28.95 5.27
C GLY A 296 0.20 28.59 4.31
N PHE A 297 -0.53 27.50 4.59
CA PHE A 297 -1.63 27.06 3.74
C PHE A 297 -2.99 27.71 4.06
N ASP A 298 -3.20 28.20 5.29
CA ASP A 298 -4.48 28.80 5.69
C ASP A 298 -4.85 30.01 4.80
N GLY A 299 -6.03 29.97 4.18
CA GLY A 299 -6.50 31.01 3.25
C GLY A 299 -5.84 30.99 1.86
N ALA A 300 -4.76 30.22 1.68
CA ALA A 300 -4.07 30.11 0.42
C ALA A 300 -4.94 29.41 -0.65
N PRO A 301 -4.81 29.80 -1.93
CA PRO A 301 -5.53 29.15 -3.01
C PRO A 301 -4.95 27.76 -3.29
N ALA A 302 -5.80 26.76 -3.37
CA ALA A 302 -5.46 25.42 -3.83
C ALA A 302 -6.26 25.08 -5.09
N LEU A 303 -5.69 24.25 -5.97
CA LEU A 303 -6.37 23.66 -7.12
C LEU A 303 -6.28 22.14 -7.02
N VAL A 304 -7.43 21.47 -7.13
CA VAL A 304 -7.49 20.01 -7.27
C VAL A 304 -7.86 19.68 -8.72
N ILE A 305 -7.00 18.92 -9.39
CA ILE A 305 -7.21 18.43 -10.75
C ILE A 305 -7.64 16.96 -10.66
N GLY A 306 -8.85 16.67 -11.12
CA GLY A 306 -9.56 15.41 -10.89
C GLY A 306 -10.46 15.49 -9.66
N PHE A 307 -11.75 15.22 -9.84
CA PHE A 307 -12.80 15.21 -8.82
C PHE A 307 -13.50 13.84 -8.79
N GLY A 308 -12.70 12.77 -8.91
CA GLY A 308 -13.13 11.40 -8.67
C GLY A 308 -13.08 11.03 -7.18
N THR A 309 -13.10 9.72 -6.88
CA THR A 309 -13.16 9.17 -5.51
C THR A 309 -12.16 9.80 -4.54
N VAL A 310 -10.89 10.00 -4.96
CA VAL A 310 -9.84 10.58 -4.12
C VAL A 310 -9.85 12.10 -4.19
N GLY A 311 -9.98 12.68 -5.39
CA GLY A 311 -9.97 14.12 -5.61
C GLY A 311 -11.07 14.87 -4.84
N GLU A 312 -12.28 14.30 -4.77
CA GLU A 312 -13.37 14.84 -3.95
C GLU A 312 -12.95 14.97 -2.48
N GLN A 313 -12.32 13.92 -1.93
CA GLN A 313 -11.87 13.91 -0.54
C GLN A 313 -10.68 14.85 -0.32
N VAL A 314 -9.75 14.95 -1.28
CA VAL A 314 -8.64 15.93 -1.22
C VAL A 314 -9.20 17.35 -1.17
N ALA A 315 -10.14 17.70 -2.04
CA ALA A 315 -10.79 19.00 -2.03
C ALA A 315 -11.53 19.28 -0.71
N ALA A 316 -12.17 18.28 -0.13
CA ALA A 316 -12.83 18.39 1.17
C ALA A 316 -11.82 18.64 2.32
N VAL A 317 -10.73 17.88 2.39
CA VAL A 317 -9.69 18.02 3.41
C VAL A 317 -8.99 19.38 3.31
N LEU A 318 -8.60 19.81 2.11
CA LEU A 318 -7.98 21.13 1.90
C LEU A 318 -8.91 22.28 2.33
N ARG A 319 -10.20 22.18 2.01
CA ARG A 319 -11.21 23.17 2.43
C ARG A 319 -11.42 23.16 3.94
N ALA A 320 -11.46 21.98 4.58
CA ALA A 320 -11.55 21.86 6.03
C ALA A 320 -10.32 22.48 6.74
N GLN A 321 -9.17 22.45 6.06
CA GLN A 321 -7.95 23.14 6.45
C GLN A 321 -7.89 24.61 6.01
N ARG A 322 -9.05 25.23 5.71
CA ARG A 322 -9.22 26.66 5.41
C ARG A 322 -8.55 27.15 4.14
N MET A 323 -8.15 26.26 3.23
CA MET A 323 -7.69 26.67 1.90
C MET A 323 -8.87 27.09 1.02
N ARG A 324 -8.63 28.00 0.08
CA ARG A 324 -9.61 28.36 -0.95
C ARG A 324 -9.45 27.40 -2.12
N VAL A 325 -10.34 26.41 -2.20
CA VAL A 325 -10.19 25.30 -3.15
C VAL A 325 -10.92 25.58 -4.46
N ALA A 326 -10.18 25.50 -5.56
CA ALA A 326 -10.69 25.36 -6.91
C ALA A 326 -10.59 23.91 -7.37
N VAL A 327 -11.46 23.52 -8.31
CA VAL A 327 -11.53 22.16 -8.84
C VAL A 327 -11.65 22.19 -10.35
N PHE A 328 -10.94 21.27 -11.00
CA PHE A 328 -11.12 20.91 -12.40
C PHE A 328 -11.33 19.40 -12.52
N ASP A 329 -12.20 18.96 -13.43
CA ASP A 329 -12.31 17.57 -13.89
C ASP A 329 -12.68 17.60 -15.37
N SER A 330 -12.12 16.69 -16.17
CA SER A 330 -12.43 16.57 -17.59
C SER A 330 -13.83 16.01 -17.84
N GLU A 331 -14.37 15.25 -16.88
CA GLU A 331 -15.71 14.69 -16.94
C GLU A 331 -16.74 15.69 -16.43
N TRP A 332 -17.59 16.19 -17.34
CA TRP A 332 -18.59 17.22 -17.02
C TRP A 332 -19.49 16.89 -15.80
N PRO A 333 -19.92 15.63 -15.52
CA PRO A 333 -20.75 15.36 -14.35
C PRO A 333 -19.99 15.60 -13.04
N ARG A 334 -18.69 15.30 -13.01
CA ARG A 334 -17.83 15.48 -11.83
C ARG A 334 -17.50 16.96 -11.62
N LEU A 335 -17.25 17.70 -12.70
CA LEU A 335 -17.06 19.15 -12.64
C LEU A 335 -18.33 19.86 -12.16
N LEU A 336 -19.51 19.44 -12.64
CA LEU A 336 -20.79 19.95 -12.17
C LEU A 336 -21.02 19.62 -10.68
N ALA A 337 -20.71 18.40 -10.24
CA ALA A 337 -20.79 18.03 -8.83
C ALA A 337 -19.87 18.88 -7.94
N ALA A 338 -18.65 19.21 -8.41
CA ALA A 338 -17.76 20.13 -7.71
C ALA A 338 -18.34 21.55 -7.62
N HIS A 339 -18.98 22.03 -8.69
CA HIS A 339 -19.66 23.33 -8.69
C HIS A 339 -20.79 23.37 -7.66
N GLU A 340 -21.68 22.38 -7.67
CA GLU A 340 -22.78 22.24 -6.71
C GLU A 340 -22.29 22.07 -5.26
N ALA A 341 -21.10 21.49 -5.06
CA ALA A 341 -20.45 21.39 -3.76
C ALA A 341 -19.82 22.71 -3.27
N GLY A 342 -19.89 23.79 -4.08
CA GLY A 342 -19.46 25.15 -3.73
C GLY A 342 -17.97 25.42 -3.95
N TYR A 343 -17.30 24.65 -4.81
CA TYR A 343 -15.92 24.91 -5.21
C TYR A 343 -15.86 25.93 -6.36
N LEU A 344 -14.75 26.66 -6.48
CA LEU A 344 -14.49 27.42 -7.70
C LEU A 344 -14.17 26.45 -8.83
N THR A 345 -14.93 26.49 -9.92
CA THR A 345 -14.78 25.57 -11.05
C THR A 345 -14.62 26.31 -12.37
N SER A 346 -13.92 25.70 -13.31
CA SER A 346 -13.78 26.17 -14.68
C SER A 346 -13.75 24.97 -15.63
N PRO A 347 -14.27 25.07 -16.86
CA PRO A 347 -14.07 24.05 -17.90
C PRO A 347 -12.63 24.03 -18.46
N GLU A 348 -11.79 24.99 -18.10
CA GLU A 348 -10.41 25.13 -18.56
C GLU A 348 -9.46 25.30 -17.37
N VAL A 349 -8.42 24.47 -17.29
CA VAL A 349 -7.34 24.57 -16.29
C VAL A 349 -6.62 25.93 -16.35
N PRO A 350 -6.25 26.47 -17.53
CA PRO A 350 -5.60 27.79 -17.65
C PRO A 350 -6.33 28.92 -16.92
N ALA A 351 -7.67 28.95 -17.00
CA ALA A 351 -8.47 29.98 -16.34
C ALA A 351 -8.38 29.90 -14.80
N LEU A 352 -8.24 28.69 -14.23
CA LEU A 352 -8.02 28.52 -12.79
C LEU A 352 -6.59 28.90 -12.41
N LEU A 353 -5.60 28.55 -13.23
CA LEU A 353 -4.21 28.90 -12.98
C LEU A 353 -3.99 30.43 -12.97
N ASP A 354 -4.51 31.14 -13.97
CA ASP A 354 -4.36 32.60 -14.06
C ASP A 354 -5.24 33.39 -13.07
N GLY A 355 -6.50 32.95 -12.91
CA GLY A 355 -7.50 33.65 -12.11
C GLY A 355 -7.41 33.36 -10.61
N HIS A 356 -7.26 32.08 -10.23
CA HIS A 356 -7.19 31.65 -8.83
C HIS A 356 -5.77 31.66 -8.26
N ARG A 357 -4.76 31.49 -9.13
CA ARG A 357 -3.33 31.50 -8.79
C ARG A 357 -2.98 30.58 -7.62
N PRO A 358 -3.21 29.26 -7.77
CA PRO A 358 -3.02 28.30 -6.68
C PRO A 358 -1.58 28.28 -6.18
N LEU A 359 -1.41 28.34 -4.85
CA LEU A 359 -0.16 28.02 -4.17
C LEU A 359 0.12 26.52 -4.22
N LEU A 360 -0.95 25.72 -4.11
CA LEU A 360 -0.88 24.26 -4.11
C LEU A 360 -1.79 23.68 -5.19
N ILE A 361 -1.22 22.86 -6.06
CA ILE A 361 -1.95 22.07 -7.05
C ILE A 361 -1.82 20.60 -6.67
N VAL A 362 -2.95 19.90 -6.56
CA VAL A 362 -2.98 18.45 -6.32
C VAL A 362 -3.66 17.77 -7.50
N SER A 363 -2.91 16.96 -8.24
CA SER A 363 -3.47 16.13 -9.31
C SER A 363 -3.85 14.75 -8.77
N SER A 364 -5.02 14.27 -9.15
CA SER A 364 -5.61 12.99 -8.71
C SER A 364 -6.40 12.31 -9.83
N THR A 365 -5.97 12.52 -11.07
CA THR A 365 -6.63 12.09 -12.31
C THR A 365 -6.27 10.67 -12.74
N GLY A 366 -5.16 10.09 -12.25
CA GLY A 366 -4.64 8.80 -12.70
C GLY A 366 -3.94 8.82 -14.07
N ARG A 367 -3.98 9.96 -14.75
CA ARG A 367 -3.41 10.23 -16.09
C ARG A 367 -2.69 11.58 -16.07
N THR A 368 -2.14 12.05 -17.18
CA THR A 368 -1.57 13.41 -17.22
C THR A 368 -2.67 14.44 -16.99
N GLY A 369 -2.61 15.11 -15.83
CA GLY A 369 -3.59 16.11 -15.40
C GLY A 369 -3.07 17.54 -15.51
N LEU A 370 -1.75 17.73 -15.49
CA LEU A 370 -1.11 19.03 -15.70
C LEU A 370 0.03 18.88 -16.72
N GLY A 371 -0.18 19.38 -17.94
CA GLY A 371 0.77 19.24 -19.04
C GLY A 371 0.43 20.11 -20.25
N GLY A 372 1.16 19.93 -21.35
CA GLY A 372 0.85 20.65 -22.59
C GLY A 372 0.93 22.17 -22.43
N GLU A 373 -0.14 22.87 -22.82
CA GLU A 373 -0.25 24.34 -22.71
C GLU A 373 -0.55 24.83 -21.30
N ASP A 374 -1.11 23.99 -20.41
CA ASP A 374 -1.41 24.37 -19.02
C ASP A 374 -0.16 24.87 -18.28
N LEU A 375 1.01 24.31 -18.64
CA LEU A 375 2.29 24.66 -18.04
C LEU A 375 2.69 26.12 -18.26
N ASP A 376 2.20 26.76 -19.33
CA ASP A 376 2.46 28.16 -19.66
C ASP A 376 1.67 29.14 -18.76
N PHE A 377 0.68 28.62 -18.03
CA PHE A 377 -0.16 29.37 -17.10
C PHE A 377 0.27 29.24 -15.64
N LEU A 378 1.23 28.37 -15.33
CA LEU A 378 1.81 28.27 -13.99
C LEU A 378 2.54 29.57 -13.64
N ALA A 379 2.21 30.16 -12.49
CA ALA A 379 2.78 31.43 -12.05
C ALA A 379 3.07 31.43 -10.54
N GLY A 380 4.15 32.10 -10.14
CA GLY A 380 4.57 32.25 -8.75
C GLY A 380 5.29 31.05 -8.14
N ASP A 381 5.58 31.11 -6.83
CA ASP A 381 6.04 29.99 -6.00
C ASP A 381 4.89 28.98 -5.83
N CYS A 382 4.76 28.02 -6.75
CA CYS A 382 3.68 27.03 -6.75
C CYS A 382 4.21 25.63 -6.42
N PHE A 383 3.47 24.88 -5.60
CA PHE A 383 3.74 23.49 -5.29
C PHE A 383 2.78 22.57 -6.04
N VAL A 384 3.30 21.53 -6.67
CA VAL A 384 2.49 20.55 -7.42
C VAL A 384 2.70 19.16 -6.84
N ALA A 385 1.62 18.52 -6.44
CA ALA A 385 1.62 17.17 -5.89
C ALA A 385 0.82 16.21 -6.77
N SER A 386 1.31 14.98 -6.88
CA SER A 386 0.65 13.86 -7.54
C SER A 386 0.11 12.90 -6.48
N VAL A 387 -1.04 12.28 -6.75
CA VAL A 387 -1.63 11.25 -5.89
C VAL A 387 -1.54 9.88 -6.56
N SER A 388 -1.41 9.81 -7.89
CA SER A 388 -1.45 8.55 -8.63
C SER A 388 -0.08 7.86 -8.79
N GLY A 389 -0.10 6.53 -8.77
CA GLY A 389 1.10 5.69 -8.87
C GLY A 389 1.87 5.80 -10.19
N ARG A 390 1.33 6.41 -11.25
CA ARG A 390 1.96 6.32 -12.58
C ARG A 390 3.10 7.32 -12.81
N ALA A 391 3.29 8.30 -11.92
CA ALA A 391 4.27 9.38 -12.09
C ALA A 391 4.05 10.23 -13.36
N THR A 392 2.90 10.11 -14.00
CA THR A 392 2.56 10.76 -15.27
C THR A 392 1.58 11.91 -15.11
N GLU A 393 1.09 12.16 -13.88
CA GLU A 393 0.08 13.21 -13.65
C GLU A 393 0.58 14.62 -13.93
N ILE A 394 1.90 14.79 -13.90
CA ILE A 394 2.59 16.07 -14.08
C ILE A 394 3.61 15.86 -15.20
N ASP A 395 3.50 16.63 -16.27
CA ASP A 395 4.44 16.62 -17.39
C ASP A 395 5.77 17.30 -17.00
N ARG A 396 6.61 16.56 -16.27
CA ARG A 396 7.95 16.99 -15.85
C ARG A 396 8.89 17.25 -17.03
N PRO A 397 8.92 16.43 -18.12
CA PRO A 397 9.66 16.78 -19.32
C PRO A 397 9.24 18.13 -19.90
N GLY A 398 7.92 18.39 -19.98
CA GLY A 398 7.37 19.67 -20.43
C GLY A 398 7.77 20.85 -19.54
N LEU A 399 7.83 20.66 -18.22
CA LEU A 399 8.34 21.65 -17.27
C LEU A 399 9.84 21.90 -17.47
N ALA A 400 10.65 20.84 -17.65
CA ALA A 400 12.09 20.95 -17.85
C ALA A 400 12.44 21.74 -19.12
N LEU A 401 11.66 21.56 -20.19
CA LEU A 401 11.83 22.30 -21.45
C LEU A 401 11.55 23.80 -21.31
N ARG A 402 10.67 24.19 -20.38
CA ARG A 402 10.30 25.58 -20.11
C ARG A 402 11.15 26.23 -19.02
N ALA A 403 11.86 25.44 -18.23
CA ALA A 403 12.63 25.92 -17.10
C ALA A 403 13.96 26.52 -17.53
N GLU A 404 14.29 27.68 -16.99
CA GLU A 404 15.62 28.28 -17.10
C GLU A 404 16.65 27.50 -16.25
N ARG A 405 16.17 26.91 -15.14
CA ARG A 405 16.97 26.11 -14.22
C ARG A 405 16.11 25.03 -13.54
N VAL A 406 16.70 23.86 -13.32
CA VAL A 406 16.11 22.79 -12.51
C VAL A 406 16.99 22.57 -11.28
N GLU A 407 16.37 22.52 -10.10
CA GLU A 407 17.02 22.35 -8.81
C GLU A 407 16.48 21.10 -8.12
N ASP A 408 17.38 20.25 -7.63
CA ASP A 408 17.04 19.12 -6.77
C ASP A 408 16.99 19.61 -5.31
N LEU A 409 15.82 19.48 -4.68
CA LEU A 409 15.57 19.87 -3.29
C LEU A 409 15.61 18.66 -2.34
N GLY A 410 16.20 17.54 -2.78
CA GLY A 410 16.27 16.30 -2.02
C GLY A 410 14.88 15.74 -1.75
N ARG A 411 14.57 15.48 -0.47
CA ARG A 411 13.30 14.83 -0.07
C ARG A 411 12.04 15.56 -0.54
N VAL A 412 12.11 16.88 -0.76
CA VAL A 412 10.97 17.69 -1.21
C VAL A 412 10.60 17.37 -2.65
N GLY A 413 11.58 17.16 -3.53
CA GLY A 413 11.40 16.92 -4.96
C GLY A 413 12.17 17.91 -5.83
N MET A 414 11.65 18.19 -7.03
CA MET A 414 12.34 18.97 -8.06
C MET A 414 11.69 20.34 -8.23
N ARG A 415 12.51 21.41 -8.25
CA ARG A 415 12.06 22.76 -8.56
C ARG A 415 12.46 23.17 -9.97
N TYR A 416 11.50 23.68 -10.72
CA TYR A 416 11.62 24.18 -12.08
C TYR A 416 11.46 25.70 -12.05
N VAL A 417 12.50 26.45 -12.38
CA VAL A 417 12.46 27.91 -12.43
C VAL A 417 11.90 28.31 -13.80
N LEU A 418 10.60 28.63 -13.87
CA LEU A 418 9.92 29.05 -15.10
C LEU A 418 9.93 30.58 -15.25
N PRO A 419 9.69 31.14 -16.45
CA PRO A 419 9.67 32.59 -16.66
C PRO A 419 8.66 33.35 -15.79
N ARG A 420 7.56 32.68 -15.39
CA ARG A 420 6.48 33.24 -14.56
C ARG A 420 6.65 32.96 -13.06
N GLY A 421 7.73 32.30 -12.65
CA GLY A 421 8.00 31.93 -11.26
C GLY A 421 8.41 30.46 -11.09
N PRO A 422 8.96 30.10 -9.92
CA PRO A 422 9.40 28.74 -9.64
C PRO A 422 8.24 27.78 -9.31
N VAL A 423 8.22 26.63 -9.96
CA VAL A 423 7.27 25.54 -9.68
C VAL A 423 8.01 24.38 -9.03
N THR A 424 7.58 23.97 -7.84
CA THR A 424 8.17 22.85 -7.11
C THR A 424 7.26 21.62 -7.23
N VAL A 425 7.73 20.60 -7.96
CA VAL A 425 7.06 19.31 -8.07
C VAL A 425 7.48 18.45 -6.89
N LEU A 426 6.51 18.19 -6.01
CA LEU A 426 6.72 17.42 -4.79
C LEU A 426 6.95 15.94 -5.10
N ALA A 427 7.81 15.30 -4.31
CA ALA A 427 8.12 13.89 -4.41
C ALA A 427 8.45 13.45 -5.86
N ASP A 428 9.16 14.28 -6.63
CA ASP A 428 9.55 14.02 -8.03
C ASP A 428 8.39 13.62 -8.96
N GLY A 429 7.16 13.98 -8.61
CA GLY A 429 5.94 13.61 -9.34
C GLY A 429 5.41 12.20 -9.03
N LEU A 430 6.05 11.45 -8.13
CA LEU A 430 5.49 10.23 -7.54
C LEU A 430 4.38 10.58 -6.53
N PRO A 431 3.53 9.60 -6.14
CA PRO A 431 2.51 9.83 -5.13
C PRO A 431 3.11 10.43 -3.86
N VAL A 432 2.64 11.62 -3.48
CA VAL A 432 3.19 12.36 -2.34
C VAL A 432 2.93 11.69 -1.00
N ASN A 433 1.85 10.89 -0.91
CA ASN A 433 1.44 10.18 0.29
C ASN A 433 2.22 8.87 0.52
N LEU A 434 3.05 8.45 -0.42
CA LEU A 434 3.84 7.23 -0.28
C LEU A 434 5.11 7.48 0.54
N PRO A 435 5.40 6.64 1.55
CA PRO A 435 6.50 6.90 2.46
C PRO A 435 7.84 6.64 1.78
N ARG A 436 8.59 7.72 1.54
CA ARG A 436 9.94 7.69 0.96
C ARG A 436 11.03 7.60 2.04
N ASP A 437 10.77 8.18 3.22
CA ASP A 437 11.69 8.22 4.36
C ASP A 437 11.02 7.82 5.71
N ASP A 438 11.82 7.86 6.78
CA ASP A 438 11.63 7.32 8.14
C ASP A 438 10.27 7.48 8.84
N ALA A 439 9.47 8.48 8.46
CA ALA A 439 8.35 8.95 9.30
C ALA A 439 7.02 8.20 9.13
N GLY A 440 6.90 7.26 8.17
CA GLY A 440 5.60 6.57 7.93
C GLY A 440 5.65 5.19 7.29
N ALA A 441 6.82 4.70 6.87
CA ALA A 441 6.95 3.42 6.16
C ALA A 441 7.09 2.20 7.09
N ALA A 442 7.31 2.41 8.39
CA ALA A 442 7.74 1.35 9.29
C ALA A 442 6.61 0.42 9.76
N THR A 443 5.36 0.74 9.48
CA THR A 443 4.21 0.02 10.04
C THR A 443 3.02 0.09 9.08
N PRO A 444 2.30 -1.01 8.83
CA PRO A 444 1.12 -1.01 7.98
C PRO A 444 0.07 0.00 8.43
N ALA A 445 -0.57 0.67 7.47
CA ALA A 445 -1.70 1.55 7.76
C ALA A 445 -2.94 0.71 8.11
N ARG A 446 -3.39 0.76 9.36
CA ARG A 446 -4.60 0.07 9.82
C ARG A 446 -5.84 0.36 8.98
N GLN A 447 -5.88 1.52 8.33
CA GLN A 447 -6.92 1.95 7.41
C GLN A 447 -7.05 1.05 6.18
N SER A 448 -5.95 0.45 5.71
CA SER A 448 -5.97 -0.45 4.54
C SER A 448 -6.43 -1.87 4.89
N ASP A 449 -6.57 -2.20 6.17
CA ASP A 449 -6.87 -3.56 6.67
C ASP A 449 -8.10 -4.19 6.00
N LEU A 450 -9.22 -3.45 5.96
CA LEU A 450 -10.44 -3.96 5.35
C LEU A 450 -10.31 -4.14 3.83
N THR A 451 -9.66 -3.21 3.14
CA THR A 451 -9.42 -3.35 1.69
C THR A 451 -8.51 -4.54 1.41
N MET A 452 -7.38 -4.66 2.12
CA MET A 452 -6.44 -5.76 1.95
C MET A 452 -7.08 -7.12 2.26
N ALA A 453 -7.92 -7.18 3.29
CA ALA A 453 -8.70 -8.38 3.59
C ALA A 453 -9.71 -8.70 2.48
N ALA A 454 -10.34 -7.69 1.86
CA ALA A 454 -11.22 -7.86 0.71
C ALA A 454 -10.47 -8.35 -0.54
N VAL A 455 -9.22 -7.91 -0.75
CA VAL A 455 -8.34 -8.38 -1.82
C VAL A 455 -8.02 -9.86 -1.65
N VAL A 456 -7.58 -10.27 -0.45
CA VAL A 456 -7.30 -11.69 -0.17
C VAL A 456 -8.57 -12.52 -0.22
N TRP A 457 -9.71 -11.98 0.19
CA TRP A 457 -11.01 -12.63 0.03
C TRP A 457 -11.38 -12.82 -1.44
N GLY A 458 -11.11 -11.83 -2.30
CA GLY A 458 -11.25 -11.95 -3.74
C GLY A 458 -10.42 -13.09 -4.31
N ALA A 459 -9.15 -13.20 -3.88
CA ALA A 459 -8.28 -14.29 -4.30
C ALA A 459 -8.83 -15.66 -3.86
N CYS A 460 -9.29 -15.77 -2.61
CA CYS A 460 -9.96 -16.98 -2.11
C CYS A 460 -11.22 -17.31 -2.90
N THR A 461 -11.98 -16.29 -3.31
CA THR A 461 -13.22 -16.46 -4.09
C THR A 461 -12.91 -17.04 -5.46
N LEU A 462 -11.98 -16.43 -6.20
CA LEU A 462 -11.59 -16.88 -7.55
C LEU A 462 -10.82 -18.21 -7.53
N ALA A 463 -10.14 -18.55 -6.44
CA ALA A 463 -9.49 -19.84 -6.29
C ALA A 463 -10.48 -21.00 -6.15
N ARG A 464 -11.72 -20.78 -5.66
CA ARG A 464 -12.72 -21.84 -5.51
C ARG A 464 -13.23 -22.30 -6.88
N ARG A 465 -13.34 -23.62 -7.06
CA ARG A 465 -14.01 -24.19 -8.24
C ARG A 465 -15.49 -23.79 -8.22
N GLY A 466 -16.00 -23.36 -9.37
CA GLY A 466 -17.41 -22.96 -9.49
C GLY A 466 -17.75 -21.67 -8.74
N HIS A 467 -16.80 -20.74 -8.59
CA HIS A 467 -16.99 -19.46 -7.91
C HIS A 467 -18.12 -18.58 -8.48
N GLY A 468 -18.61 -18.87 -9.70
CA GLY A 468 -19.80 -18.23 -10.28
C GLY A 468 -19.58 -16.83 -10.85
N PHE A 469 -18.32 -16.38 -11.00
CA PHE A 469 -17.99 -15.14 -11.71
C PHE A 469 -17.85 -15.43 -13.20
N ALA A 470 -18.51 -14.62 -14.04
CA ALA A 470 -18.31 -14.63 -15.47
C ALA A 470 -17.02 -13.89 -15.86
N ALA A 471 -16.60 -14.05 -17.12
CA ALA A 471 -15.50 -13.27 -17.68
C ALA A 471 -15.82 -11.77 -17.66
N GLY A 472 -14.80 -10.94 -17.41
CA GLY A 472 -14.96 -9.50 -17.21
C GLY A 472 -15.16 -9.10 -15.75
N ALA A 473 -15.28 -7.79 -15.52
CA ALA A 473 -15.50 -7.23 -14.20
C ALA A 473 -16.98 -7.28 -13.79
N ASP A 474 -17.26 -7.87 -12.63
CA ASP A 474 -18.59 -7.89 -12.02
C ASP A 474 -18.55 -7.26 -10.62
N VAL A 475 -18.76 -5.94 -10.59
CA VAL A 475 -18.74 -5.16 -9.35
C VAL A 475 -19.87 -5.57 -8.40
N MET A 476 -21.03 -5.97 -8.93
CA MET A 476 -22.16 -6.40 -8.11
C MET A 476 -21.87 -7.71 -7.41
N ALA A 477 -21.34 -8.70 -8.13
CA ALA A 477 -20.91 -9.97 -7.55
C ALA A 477 -19.75 -9.78 -6.57
N THR A 478 -18.79 -8.90 -6.87
CA THR A 478 -17.72 -8.53 -5.94
C THR A 478 -18.28 -7.97 -4.63
N ASP A 479 -19.16 -6.97 -4.69
CA ASP A 479 -19.77 -6.39 -3.48
C ASP A 479 -20.59 -7.43 -2.70
N ALA A 480 -21.33 -8.30 -3.39
CA ALA A 480 -22.09 -9.39 -2.76
C ALA A 480 -21.16 -10.40 -2.06
N ALA A 481 -20.05 -10.77 -2.69
CA ALA A 481 -19.06 -11.67 -2.12
C ALA A 481 -18.36 -11.06 -0.90
N ILE A 482 -18.01 -9.76 -0.94
CA ILE A 482 -17.44 -9.05 0.21
C ILE A 482 -18.47 -8.95 1.34
N ALA A 483 -19.73 -8.61 1.05
CA ALA A 483 -20.78 -8.54 2.06
C ALA A 483 -21.03 -9.91 2.73
N GLY A 484 -21.01 -11.00 1.96
CA GLY A 484 -21.17 -12.36 2.48
C GLY A 484 -19.97 -12.92 3.27
N SER A 485 -18.83 -12.22 3.28
CA SER A 485 -17.58 -12.71 3.90
C SER A 485 -17.51 -12.55 5.42
N GLY A 486 -18.42 -11.76 6.01
CA GLY A 486 -18.33 -11.35 7.41
C GLY A 486 -17.30 -10.25 7.69
N LEU A 487 -16.59 -9.74 6.66
CA LEU A 487 -15.52 -8.74 6.82
C LEU A 487 -16.06 -7.41 7.37
N VAL A 488 -17.19 -6.94 6.84
CA VAL A 488 -17.79 -5.66 7.24
C VAL A 488 -18.29 -5.73 8.69
N GLU A 489 -18.90 -6.84 9.08
CA GLU A 489 -19.36 -7.07 10.46
C GLU A 489 -18.19 -7.18 11.44
N ARG A 490 -17.05 -7.75 11.01
CA ARG A 490 -15.83 -7.76 11.83
C ARG A 490 -15.22 -6.37 11.93
N TYR A 491 -15.16 -5.62 10.83
CA TYR A 491 -14.74 -4.22 10.85
C TYR A 491 -15.57 -3.40 11.83
N TYR A 492 -16.90 -3.55 11.79
CA TYR A 492 -17.79 -2.86 12.72
C TYR A 492 -17.61 -3.33 14.17
N ARG A 493 -17.31 -4.61 14.42
CA ARG A 493 -16.98 -5.08 15.78
C ARG A 493 -15.66 -4.54 16.32
N LEU A 494 -14.69 -4.28 15.45
CA LEU A 494 -13.39 -3.75 15.84
C LEU A 494 -13.40 -2.22 16.02
N TYR A 495 -14.10 -1.51 15.13
CA TYR A 495 -14.03 -0.04 15.01
C TYR A 495 -15.36 0.68 15.23
N GLY A 496 -16.47 -0.05 15.18
CA GLY A 496 -17.78 0.51 15.46
C GLY A 496 -17.99 0.74 16.97
N PRO A 497 -19.05 1.47 17.33
CA PRO A 497 -19.37 1.73 18.72
C PRO A 497 -19.62 0.42 19.47
N GLY A 498 -19.15 0.34 20.72
CA GLY A 498 -19.36 -0.79 21.63
C GLY A 498 -20.80 -0.90 22.12
N ILE A 499 -21.78 -0.89 21.22
CA ILE A 499 -23.19 -1.12 21.53
C ILE A 499 -23.32 -2.63 21.77
N GLY A 500 -22.98 -3.04 22.99
CA GLY A 500 -22.88 -4.43 23.39
C GLY A 500 -24.17 -5.21 23.16
N ALA A 501 -24.03 -6.48 22.77
CA ALA A 501 -24.52 -7.72 23.41
C ALA A 501 -25.73 -7.70 24.38
N GLY A 502 -26.59 -6.68 24.34
CA GLY A 502 -27.71 -6.42 25.24
C GLY A 502 -29.06 -6.34 24.52
N VAL A 503 -29.08 -6.35 23.19
CA VAL A 503 -30.32 -6.70 22.46
C VAL A 503 -30.42 -8.22 22.50
N ARG A 504 -30.91 -8.75 23.63
CA ARG A 504 -31.60 -10.04 23.60
C ARG A 504 -32.65 -9.90 22.50
N ARG A 505 -32.43 -10.56 21.35
CA ARG A 505 -33.52 -10.85 20.42
C ARG A 505 -34.61 -11.45 21.28
N SER A 506 -35.70 -10.72 21.53
CA SER A 506 -36.92 -11.31 22.03
C SER A 506 -37.32 -12.32 20.96
N ARG A 507 -36.93 -13.58 21.18
CA ARG A 507 -37.55 -14.69 20.48
C ARG A 507 -39.01 -14.63 20.92
N SER A 508 -39.85 -14.08 20.07
CA SER A 508 -41.27 -14.37 20.10
C SER A 508 -41.38 -15.89 19.99
N ARG A 509 -41.60 -16.54 21.14
CA ARG A 509 -42.06 -17.93 21.18
C ARG A 509 -43.43 -17.93 20.52
N SER A 510 -43.45 -18.23 19.23
CA SER A 510 -44.64 -18.72 18.54
C SER A 510 -44.44 -20.22 18.32
N GLY A 511 -45.39 -21.01 18.82
CA GLY A 511 -45.42 -22.48 18.78
C GLY A 511 -44.90 -23.13 20.07
N VAL A 512 -45.56 -24.07 20.72
CA VAL A 512 -46.69 -24.95 20.35
C VAL A 512 -47.30 -25.48 21.66
N GLY A 513 -48.61 -25.76 21.68
CA GLY A 513 -49.20 -26.51 22.78
C GLY A 513 -50.69 -26.80 22.59
N GLY A 514 -51.02 -27.71 21.68
CA GLY A 514 -52.31 -28.37 21.68
C GLY A 514 -52.43 -29.29 22.90
N GLY A 515 -53.61 -29.32 23.52
CA GLY A 515 -53.93 -30.21 24.62
C GLY A 515 -55.35 -29.94 25.13
N ALA A 516 -56.30 -30.74 24.68
CA ALA A 516 -57.68 -30.74 25.15
C ALA A 516 -57.80 -31.29 26.58
N ALA A 517 -58.66 -30.69 27.41
CA ALA A 517 -59.57 -31.41 28.32
C ALA A 517 -60.51 -30.43 29.06
N ALA A 518 -61.70 -30.92 29.33
CA ALA A 518 -62.90 -30.26 29.81
C ALA A 518 -62.85 -29.71 31.26
N GLY A 519 -63.80 -28.81 31.56
CA GLY A 519 -64.58 -28.90 32.80
C GLY A 519 -64.73 -27.62 33.63
N GLY A 520 -65.95 -27.05 33.65
CA GLY A 520 -66.51 -26.20 34.71
C GLY A 520 -65.88 -24.80 34.85
N GLY A 521 -66.57 -23.70 35.13
CA GLY A 521 -67.91 -23.46 35.61
C GLY A 521 -67.88 -22.08 36.30
N ALA A 522 -68.89 -21.25 36.00
CA ALA A 522 -69.43 -20.15 36.81
C ALA A 522 -68.60 -18.88 37.15
N GLY A 523 -69.30 -17.74 37.09
CA GLY A 523 -69.09 -16.54 37.91
C GLY A 523 -68.40 -15.38 37.18
N ALA A 524 -69.12 -14.36 36.70
CA ALA A 524 -69.50 -13.14 37.46
C ALA A 524 -68.26 -12.40 38.03
N ALA A 525 -68.08 -11.09 38.01
CA ALA A 525 -68.81 -9.90 37.58
C ALA A 525 -67.90 -8.73 38.03
N ALA A 526 -68.06 -7.55 37.41
CA ALA A 526 -67.89 -6.22 38.05
C ALA A 526 -66.51 -5.86 38.68
N ALA A 527 -66.05 -4.62 38.75
CA ALA A 527 -66.46 -3.34 38.22
C ALA A 527 -65.37 -2.32 38.65
N ARG A 528 -65.26 -1.25 37.86
CA ARG A 528 -65.14 0.14 38.31
C ARG A 528 -63.91 0.62 39.11
N ARG A 529 -63.34 1.70 38.53
CA ARG A 529 -63.10 3.05 39.12
C ARG A 529 -62.01 3.12 40.21
N THR A 530 -61.22 4.18 40.37
CA THR A 530 -61.22 5.58 39.88
C THR A 530 -59.95 6.26 40.42
N ARG A 531 -59.60 7.39 39.76
CA ARG A 531 -58.98 8.63 40.30
C ARG A 531 -57.60 8.49 40.94
N GLY A 532 -56.62 9.28 40.54
CA GLY A 532 -56.51 10.75 40.62
C GLY A 532 -55.01 11.02 40.79
N ARG A 533 -54.40 12.11 40.39
CA ARG A 533 -54.84 13.44 40.02
C ARG A 533 -53.77 14.03 39.09
#